data_AF-A0A7D7ZI41-F1
#
_entry.id   AF-A0A7D7ZI41-F1
#
_cell.length_a   1.000
_cell.length_b   1.000
_cell.length_c   1.000
_cell.angle_alpha   90.00
_cell.angle_beta   90.00
_cell.angle_gamma   90.00
#
_symmetry.space_group_name_H-M   'P 1'
#
loop_
_entity.id
_entity.type
_entity.pdbx_description
1 polymer ?
#
loop_
_entity_poly.entity_id
_entity_poly.type
_entity_poly.pdbx_seq_one_letter_code
_entity_poly.pdbx_strand_id
1 'polypeptide(L)'
;MTVELDGKNFCSIFLVLFLSVSACAETELSKVIKTAGQSAQKSASVQQDVSAVDDEFDALLSKFRDENRRIENLRLYNRQLEIRIKDQLALIEQLKKLGRDAVEFEKQIPSLLLQMIESLEQFAALDIPLRPEERAKTIDSLKKLMARGDVSIVEQFRRVFDAYLEEIDYGATIEFQLLLIKFCS
;
A
#
# COMPACT_ATOMS: atom_id res chain seq x y z
N MET A 1 -10.88 -43.01 -111.82
CA MET A 1 -10.49 -44.31 -111.24
C MET A 1 -10.62 -44.16 -109.73
N THR A 2 -11.81 -44.43 -109.21
CA THR A 2 -12.16 -44.29 -107.79
C THR A 2 -11.77 -45.58 -107.07
N VAL A 3 -10.74 -45.51 -106.21
CA VAL A 3 -10.39 -46.62 -105.31
C VAL A 3 -11.31 -46.52 -104.10
N GLU A 4 -12.25 -47.46 -103.99
CA GLU A 4 -13.04 -47.63 -102.77
C GLU A 4 -12.11 -48.05 -101.62
N LEU A 5 -12.14 -47.29 -100.52
CA LEU A 5 -11.45 -47.63 -99.27
C LEU A 5 -12.48 -48.21 -98.29
N ASP A 6 -12.31 -49.50 -98.02
CA ASP A 6 -13.18 -50.37 -97.23
C ASP A 6 -13.26 -49.94 -95.74
N GLY A 7 -14.46 -49.66 -95.23
CA GLY A 7 -14.71 -49.07 -93.90
C GLY A 7 -14.34 -49.95 -92.70
N LYS A 8 -13.99 -51.23 -92.93
CA LYS A 8 -13.63 -52.20 -91.89
C LYS A 8 -12.20 -52.05 -91.38
N ASN A 9 -11.29 -51.54 -92.21
CA ASN A 9 -9.88 -51.32 -91.85
C ASN A 9 -9.68 -50.03 -91.05
N PHE A 10 -10.57 -49.05 -91.23
CA PHE A 10 -10.54 -47.78 -90.51
C PHE A 10 -10.91 -47.93 -89.02
N CYS A 11 -11.86 -48.82 -88.72
CA CYS A 11 -12.29 -49.11 -87.35
C CYS A 11 -11.25 -49.91 -86.55
N SER A 12 -10.54 -50.83 -87.21
CA SER A 12 -9.46 -51.63 -86.59
C SER A 12 -8.24 -50.77 -86.21
N ILE A 13 -7.87 -49.79 -87.05
CA ILE A 13 -6.76 -48.86 -86.78
C ILE A 13 -7.11 -47.89 -85.64
N PHE A 14 -8.36 -47.40 -85.59
CA PHE A 14 -8.82 -46.50 -84.52
C PHE A 14 -8.89 -47.20 -83.15
N LEU A 15 -9.25 -48.49 -83.10
CA LEU A 15 -9.31 -49.29 -81.88
C LEU A 15 -7.92 -49.58 -81.28
N VAL A 16 -6.91 -49.82 -82.11
CA VAL A 16 -5.52 -50.08 -81.66
C VAL A 16 -4.84 -48.80 -81.17
N LEU A 17 -5.16 -47.65 -81.75
CA LEU A 17 -4.71 -46.33 -81.30
C LEU A 17 -5.31 -45.94 -79.94
N PHE A 18 -6.54 -46.34 -79.64
CA PHE A 18 -7.20 -46.03 -78.36
C PHE A 18 -6.66 -46.88 -77.18
N LEU A 19 -6.30 -48.15 -77.43
CA LEU A 19 -5.71 -49.01 -76.39
C LEU A 19 -4.26 -48.63 -76.04
N SER A 20 -3.49 -48.10 -77.00
CA SER A 20 -2.09 -47.72 -76.79
C SER A 20 -1.93 -46.46 -75.93
N VAL A 21 -2.97 -45.62 -75.84
CA VAL A 21 -2.96 -44.36 -75.06
C VAL A 21 -3.26 -44.61 -73.57
N SER A 22 -3.98 -45.69 -73.21
CA SER A 22 -4.28 -46.00 -71.81
C SER A 22 -3.06 -46.46 -70.99
N ALA A 23 -2.05 -47.07 -71.63
CA ALA A 23 -0.86 -47.58 -70.92
C ALA A 23 0.15 -46.48 -70.54
N CYS A 24 0.17 -45.35 -71.26
CA CYS A 24 1.11 -44.25 -71.00
C CYS A 24 0.62 -43.29 -69.90
N ALA A 25 -0.70 -43.16 -69.69
CA ALA A 25 -1.30 -42.23 -68.73
C ALA A 25 -1.03 -42.59 -67.26
N GLU A 26 -0.87 -43.89 -66.94
CA GLU A 26 -0.65 -44.38 -65.57
C GLU A 26 0.72 -43.95 -64.99
N THR A 27 1.72 -43.79 -65.86
CA THR A 27 3.09 -43.42 -65.45
C THR A 27 3.29 -41.93 -65.21
N GLU A 28 2.60 -41.06 -65.95
CA GLU A 28 2.59 -39.61 -65.75
C GLU A 28 1.75 -39.22 -64.52
N LEU A 29 0.56 -39.83 -64.37
CA LEU A 29 -0.32 -39.58 -63.24
C LEU A 29 0.34 -39.97 -61.90
N SER A 30 1.03 -41.11 -61.85
CA SER A 30 1.74 -41.56 -60.65
C SER A 30 2.93 -40.66 -60.29
N LYS A 31 3.62 -40.06 -61.26
CA LYS A 31 4.66 -39.04 -61.01
C LYS A 31 4.07 -37.76 -60.43
N VAL A 32 2.97 -37.26 -60.99
CA VAL A 32 2.28 -36.06 -60.49
C VAL A 32 1.76 -36.27 -59.06
N ILE A 33 1.22 -37.44 -58.75
CA ILE A 33 0.77 -37.76 -57.38
C ILE A 33 1.96 -37.79 -56.40
N LYS A 34 3.11 -38.35 -56.81
CA LYS A 34 4.33 -38.36 -55.99
C LYS A 34 4.90 -36.95 -55.76
N THR A 35 4.97 -36.12 -56.80
CA THR A 35 5.47 -34.74 -56.67
C THR A 35 4.51 -33.87 -55.88
N ALA A 36 3.20 -34.04 -56.04
CA ALA A 36 2.18 -33.39 -55.23
C ALA A 36 2.30 -33.78 -53.75
N GLY A 37 2.49 -35.07 -53.44
CA GLY A 37 2.72 -35.55 -52.08
C GLY A 37 4.00 -34.99 -51.46
N GLN A 38 5.11 -34.94 -52.21
CA GLN A 38 6.36 -34.33 -51.76
C GLN A 38 6.22 -32.82 -51.52
N SER A 39 5.48 -32.12 -52.39
CA SER A 39 5.20 -30.69 -52.24
C SER A 39 4.36 -30.44 -51.00
N ALA A 40 3.29 -31.22 -50.79
CA ALA A 40 2.46 -31.13 -49.60
C ALA A 40 3.26 -31.39 -48.31
N GLN A 41 4.19 -32.35 -48.31
CA GLN A 41 5.04 -32.62 -47.15
C GLN A 41 6.02 -31.48 -46.86
N LYS A 42 6.62 -30.86 -47.88
CA LYS A 42 7.47 -29.68 -47.72
C LYS A 42 6.69 -28.45 -47.26
N SER A 43 5.49 -28.23 -47.80
CA SER A 43 4.61 -27.17 -47.33
C SER A 43 4.21 -27.37 -45.87
N ALA A 44 3.95 -28.60 -45.45
CA ALA A 44 3.67 -28.92 -44.05
C ALA A 44 4.86 -28.62 -43.13
N SER A 45 6.10 -28.95 -43.54
CA SER A 45 7.28 -28.64 -42.73
C SER A 45 7.56 -27.14 -42.63
N VAL A 46 7.44 -26.40 -43.75
CA VAL A 46 7.59 -24.94 -43.74
C VAL A 46 6.51 -24.29 -42.88
N GLN A 47 5.26 -24.78 -42.95
CA GLN A 47 4.19 -24.28 -42.09
C GLN A 47 4.48 -24.53 -40.60
N GLN A 48 5.10 -25.66 -40.27
CA GLN A 48 5.52 -25.98 -38.90
C GLN A 48 6.62 -25.03 -38.40
N ASP A 49 7.62 -24.72 -39.24
CA ASP A 49 8.69 -23.77 -38.89
C ASP A 49 8.13 -22.35 -38.72
N VAL A 50 7.24 -21.91 -39.61
CA VAL A 50 6.54 -20.61 -39.49
C VAL A 50 5.75 -20.55 -38.19
N SER A 51 4.96 -21.59 -37.88
CA SER A 51 4.21 -21.64 -36.63
C SER A 51 5.12 -21.60 -35.40
N ALA A 52 6.27 -22.27 -35.42
CA ALA A 52 7.23 -22.22 -34.31
C ALA A 52 7.82 -20.81 -34.10
N VAL A 53 8.14 -20.10 -35.19
CA VAL A 53 8.65 -18.72 -35.12
C VAL A 53 7.57 -17.75 -34.64
N ASP A 54 6.33 -17.91 -35.09
CA ASP A 54 5.19 -17.10 -34.65
C ASP A 54 4.94 -17.31 -33.15
N ASP A 55 4.98 -18.56 -32.67
CA ASP A 55 4.85 -18.89 -31.23
C ASP A 55 5.97 -18.24 -30.40
N GLU A 56 7.22 -18.24 -30.89
CA GLU A 56 8.36 -17.59 -30.22
C GLU A 56 8.20 -16.07 -30.18
N PHE A 57 7.77 -15.46 -31.29
CA PHE A 57 7.52 -14.03 -31.39
C PHE A 57 6.43 -13.59 -30.40
N ASP A 58 5.32 -14.31 -30.34
CA ASP A 58 4.23 -14.04 -29.41
C ASP A 58 4.69 -14.19 -27.95
N ALA A 59 5.50 -15.21 -27.65
CA ALA A 59 6.09 -15.39 -26.33
C ALA A 59 7.02 -14.23 -25.93
N LEU A 60 7.87 -13.76 -26.85
CA LEU A 60 8.78 -12.63 -26.59
C LEU A 60 8.02 -11.32 -26.44
N LEU A 61 7.00 -11.09 -27.28
CA LEU A 61 6.14 -9.90 -27.21
C LEU A 61 5.37 -9.85 -25.88
N SER A 62 4.90 -11.01 -25.41
CA SER A 62 4.25 -11.13 -24.10
C SER A 62 5.22 -10.76 -22.97
N LYS A 63 6.43 -11.32 -22.95
CA LYS A 63 7.48 -10.98 -21.97
C LYS A 63 7.84 -9.50 -21.99
N PHE A 64 7.98 -8.90 -23.17
CA PHE A 64 8.28 -7.49 -23.32
C PHE A 64 7.16 -6.61 -22.74
N ARG A 65 5.89 -6.97 -22.97
CA ARG A 65 4.74 -6.25 -22.40
C ARG A 65 4.71 -6.36 -20.87
N ASP A 66 4.99 -7.54 -20.33
CA ASP A 66 5.01 -7.76 -18.88
C ASP A 66 6.16 -7.02 -18.19
N GLU A 67 7.35 -7.01 -18.78
CA GLU A 67 8.49 -6.27 -18.22
C GLU A 67 8.27 -4.75 -18.29
N ASN A 68 7.65 -4.23 -19.36
CA ASN A 68 7.26 -2.82 -19.41
C ASN A 68 6.25 -2.45 -18.32
N ARG A 69 5.23 -3.29 -18.10
CA ARG A 69 4.29 -3.09 -16.97
C ARG A 69 5.01 -3.10 -15.63
N ARG A 70 6.01 -3.97 -15.45
CA ARG A 70 6.84 -4.02 -14.25
C ARG A 70 7.63 -2.73 -14.06
N ILE A 71 8.22 -2.19 -15.12
CA ILE A 71 8.93 -0.90 -15.10
C ILE A 71 7.98 0.24 -14.71
N GLU A 72 6.78 0.29 -15.29
CA GLU A 72 5.77 1.30 -14.94
C GLU A 72 5.37 1.22 -13.45
N ASN A 73 5.10 0.01 -12.96
CA ASN A 73 4.78 -0.22 -11.55
C ASN A 73 5.93 0.21 -10.62
N LEU A 74 7.17 -0.10 -10.97
CA LEU A 74 8.35 0.31 -10.19
C LEU A 74 8.53 1.84 -10.20
N ARG A 75 8.25 2.51 -11.32
CA ARG A 75 8.28 3.98 -11.39
C ARG A 75 7.22 4.61 -10.49
N LEU A 76 6.00 4.07 -10.50
CA LEU A 76 4.93 4.52 -9.61
C LEU A 76 5.30 4.31 -8.14
N TYR A 77 5.86 3.15 -7.81
CA TYR A 77 6.33 2.84 -6.46
C TYR A 77 7.43 3.79 -5.99
N ASN A 78 8.45 4.06 -6.82
CA ASN A 78 9.50 5.03 -6.49
C ASN A 78 8.93 6.44 -6.25
N ARG A 79 7.98 6.90 -7.07
CA ARG A 79 7.31 8.18 -6.84
C ARG A 79 6.57 8.21 -5.49
N GLN A 80 5.92 7.12 -5.10
CA GLN A 80 5.28 7.03 -3.79
C GLN A 80 6.30 7.07 -2.65
N LEU A 81 7.47 6.45 -2.81
CA LEU A 81 8.56 6.53 -1.84
C LEU A 81 9.10 7.95 -1.70
N GLU A 82 9.28 8.69 -2.79
CA GLU A 82 9.70 10.09 -2.76
C GLU A 82 8.73 10.97 -1.96
N ILE A 83 7.43 10.80 -2.19
CA ILE A 83 6.38 11.50 -1.43
C ILE A 83 6.49 11.15 0.06
N ARG A 84 6.61 9.86 0.40
CA ARG A 84 6.76 9.41 1.79
C ARG A 84 8.01 10.00 2.46
N ILE A 85 9.13 10.03 1.77
CA ILE A 85 10.38 10.61 2.29
C ILE A 85 10.17 12.10 2.59
N LYS A 86 9.51 12.84 1.68
CA LYS A 86 9.21 14.26 1.90
C LYS A 86 8.33 14.46 3.14
N ASP A 87 7.29 13.65 3.32
CA ASP A 87 6.40 13.73 4.47
C ASP A 87 7.13 13.38 5.78
N GLN A 88 8.00 12.35 5.75
CA GLN A 88 8.82 11.97 6.90
C GLN A 88 9.81 13.06 7.30
N LEU A 89 10.43 13.74 6.33
CA LEU A 89 11.32 14.88 6.61
C LEU A 89 10.55 16.06 7.25
N ALA A 90 9.34 16.33 6.76
CA ALA A 90 8.46 17.34 7.37
C ALA A 90 8.08 16.97 8.81
N LEU A 91 7.74 15.70 9.05
CA LEU A 91 7.45 15.17 10.39
C LEU A 91 8.66 15.30 11.33
N ILE A 92 9.87 14.98 10.86
CA ILE A 92 11.09 15.16 11.65
C ILE A 92 11.28 16.61 12.07
N GLU A 93 11.05 17.58 11.19
CA GLU A 93 11.19 18.99 11.55
C GLU A 93 10.12 19.44 12.55
N GLN A 94 8.88 18.96 12.41
CA GLN A 94 7.82 19.19 13.38
C GLN A 94 8.18 18.61 14.77
N LEU A 95 8.69 17.37 14.82
CA LEU A 95 9.12 16.73 16.06
C LEU A 95 10.31 17.47 16.70
N LYS A 96 11.27 17.96 15.90
CA LYS A 96 12.36 18.80 16.41
C LYS A 96 11.85 20.10 17.02
N LYS A 97 10.87 20.74 16.37
CA LYS A 97 10.24 21.94 16.93
C LYS A 97 9.52 21.62 18.24
N LEU A 98 8.69 20.58 18.27
CA LEU A 98 8.00 20.13 19.48
C LEU A 98 8.99 19.81 20.61
N GLY A 99 10.11 19.17 20.30
CA GLY A 99 11.17 18.89 21.27
C GLY A 99 11.82 20.16 21.84
N ARG A 100 12.10 21.16 21.00
CA ARG A 100 12.61 22.47 21.46
C ARG A 100 11.61 23.20 22.34
N ASP A 101 10.35 23.23 21.91
CA ASP A 101 9.27 23.87 22.66
C ASP A 101 9.08 23.16 24.02
N ALA A 102 9.09 21.82 24.03
CA ALA A 102 9.02 21.03 25.26
C ALA A 102 10.16 21.33 26.25
N VAL A 103 11.40 21.48 25.78
CA VAL A 103 12.54 21.87 26.63
C VAL A 103 12.34 23.25 27.25
N GLU A 104 11.74 24.19 26.52
CA GLU A 104 11.43 25.52 27.06
C GLU A 104 10.29 25.46 28.08
N PHE A 105 9.26 24.64 27.82
CA PHE A 105 8.21 24.36 28.81
C PHE A 105 8.76 23.69 30.07
N GLU A 106 9.67 22.72 29.96
CA GLU A 106 10.30 22.06 31.12
C GLU A 106 11.06 23.04 32.03
N LYS A 107 11.59 24.14 31.49
CA LYS A 107 12.23 25.19 32.30
C LYS A 107 11.23 26.09 33.02
N GLN A 108 10.10 26.39 32.38
CA GLN A 108 9.13 27.38 32.89
C GLN A 108 8.11 26.74 33.85
N ILE A 109 7.70 25.50 33.60
CA ILE A 109 6.66 24.79 34.37
C ILE A 109 7.00 24.70 35.87
N PRO A 110 8.23 24.36 36.31
CA PRO A 110 8.54 24.25 37.74
C PRO A 110 8.26 25.56 38.50
N SER A 111 8.56 26.72 37.89
CA SER A 111 8.25 28.02 38.50
C SER A 111 6.75 28.24 38.62
N LEU A 112 5.97 27.82 37.63
CA LEU A 112 4.51 27.94 37.66
C LEU A 112 3.89 27.02 38.72
N LEU A 113 4.38 25.78 38.83
CA LEU A 113 3.92 24.84 39.85
C LEU A 113 4.17 25.34 41.26
N LEU A 114 5.33 25.98 41.50
CA LEU A 114 5.62 26.64 42.78
C LEU A 114 4.63 27.77 43.07
N GLN A 115 4.33 28.63 42.10
CA GLN A 115 3.32 29.69 42.27
C GLN A 115 1.92 29.13 42.56
N MET A 116 1.55 28.00 41.96
CA MET A 116 0.28 27.33 42.26
C MET A 116 0.24 26.79 43.70
N ILE A 117 1.34 26.20 44.18
CA ILE A 117 1.44 25.73 45.57
C ILE A 117 1.38 26.92 46.55
N GLU A 118 2.05 28.03 46.24
CA GLU A 118 1.98 29.27 47.03
C GLU A 118 0.56 29.84 47.06
N SER A 119 -0.14 29.84 45.94
CA SER A 119 -1.54 30.25 45.87
C SER A 119 -2.42 29.35 46.74
N LEU A 120 -2.19 28.03 46.73
CA LEU A 120 -2.93 27.07 47.56
C LEU A 120 -2.69 27.32 49.06
N GLU A 121 -1.45 27.65 49.44
CA GLU A 121 -1.10 28.03 50.81
C GLU A 121 -1.77 29.33 51.25
N GLN A 122 -1.85 30.33 50.36
CA GLN A 122 -2.59 31.57 50.62
C GLN A 122 -4.09 31.32 50.78
N PHE A 123 -4.70 30.50 49.92
CA PHE A 123 -6.11 30.13 50.05
C PHE A 123 -6.38 29.41 51.37
N ALA A 124 -5.55 28.41 51.73
CA ALA A 124 -5.71 27.67 52.97
C ALA A 124 -5.59 28.55 54.23
N ALA A 125 -4.81 29.64 54.17
CA ALA A 125 -4.62 30.58 55.26
C ALA A 125 -5.71 31.66 55.37
N LEU A 126 -6.29 32.09 54.24
CA LEU A 126 -7.31 33.15 54.18
C LEU A 126 -8.74 32.62 54.31
N ASP A 127 -8.96 31.35 53.97
CA ASP A 127 -10.28 30.71 54.02
C ASP A 127 -10.55 30.04 55.39
N ILE A 128 -11.76 29.50 55.56
CA ILE A 128 -12.20 28.78 56.76
C ILE A 128 -11.19 27.67 57.12
N PRO A 129 -10.76 27.54 58.40
CA PRO A 129 -9.68 26.63 58.80
C PRO A 129 -10.14 25.17 58.85
N LEU A 130 -10.27 24.56 57.68
CA LEU A 130 -10.66 23.16 57.49
C LEU A 130 -9.42 22.28 57.51
N ARG A 131 -9.44 21.18 58.28
CA ARG A 131 -8.37 20.17 58.34
C ARG A 131 -6.95 20.79 58.23
N PRO A 132 -6.62 21.82 59.04
CA PRO A 132 -5.45 22.67 58.80
C PRO A 132 -4.14 21.88 58.82
N GLU A 133 -4.05 20.87 59.69
CA GLU A 133 -2.89 19.98 59.77
C GLU A 133 -2.70 19.14 58.51
N GLU A 134 -3.78 18.61 57.94
CA GLU A 134 -3.72 17.77 56.74
C GLU A 134 -3.42 18.60 55.49
N ARG A 135 -4.00 19.80 55.37
CA ARG A 135 -3.66 20.74 54.29
C ARG A 135 -2.20 21.20 54.36
N ALA A 136 -1.72 21.56 55.54
CA ALA A 136 -0.31 21.94 55.73
C ALA A 136 0.64 20.79 55.37
N LYS A 137 0.29 19.56 55.75
CA LYS A 137 1.05 18.35 55.39
C LYS A 137 1.04 18.11 53.87
N THR A 138 -0.09 18.31 53.20
CA THR A 138 -0.19 18.19 51.73
C THR A 138 0.68 19.24 51.04
N ILE A 139 0.59 20.51 51.43
CA ILE A 139 1.42 21.60 50.89
C ILE A 139 2.92 21.32 51.10
N ASP A 140 3.33 20.91 52.29
CA ASP A 140 4.72 20.53 52.58
C ASP A 140 5.18 19.33 51.73
N SER A 141 4.30 18.34 51.52
CA SER A 141 4.59 17.20 50.65
C SER A 141 4.75 17.60 49.17
N LEU A 142 3.95 18.55 48.69
CA LEU A 142 4.06 19.11 47.33
C LEU A 142 5.35 19.92 47.16
N LYS A 143 5.71 20.75 48.14
CA LYS A 143 7.00 21.50 48.14
C LYS A 143 8.19 20.53 48.08
N LYS A 144 8.15 19.45 48.86
CA LYS A 144 9.18 18.39 48.82
C LYS A 144 9.18 17.63 47.50
N LEU A 145 8.01 17.40 46.90
CA LEU A 145 7.88 16.76 45.59
C LEU A 145 8.53 17.61 44.48
N MET A 146 8.42 18.94 44.54
CA MET A 146 9.06 19.82 43.55
C MET A 146 10.60 19.81 43.64
N ALA A 147 11.15 19.59 44.83
CA ALA A 147 12.61 19.51 45.05
C ALA A 147 13.23 18.16 44.64
N ARG A 148 12.39 17.16 44.34
CA ARG A 148 12.82 15.81 43.96
C ARG A 148 13.15 15.74 42.46
N GLY A 149 14.42 15.52 42.14
CA GLY A 149 14.90 15.37 40.77
C GLY A 149 14.58 14.02 40.11
N ASP A 150 14.06 13.05 40.88
CA ASP A 150 13.70 11.71 40.38
C ASP A 150 12.24 11.62 39.88
N VAL A 151 11.45 12.68 40.05
CA VAL A 151 10.05 12.74 39.62
C VAL A 151 9.93 13.60 38.36
N SER A 152 9.20 13.10 37.35
CA SER A 152 8.99 13.86 36.12
C SER A 152 8.13 15.10 36.36
N ILE A 153 8.37 16.15 35.58
CA ILE A 153 7.59 17.41 35.64
C ILE A 153 6.09 17.13 35.39
N VAL A 154 5.76 16.12 34.58
CA VAL A 154 4.37 15.70 34.33
C VAL A 154 3.72 15.13 35.60
N GLU A 155 4.43 14.29 36.35
CA GLU A 155 3.90 13.75 37.62
C GLU A 155 3.82 14.84 38.68
N GLN A 156 4.79 15.76 38.74
CA GLN A 156 4.74 16.94 39.60
C GLN A 156 3.50 17.80 39.29
N PHE A 157 3.26 18.11 38.01
CA PHE A 157 2.08 18.83 37.55
C PHE A 157 0.79 18.12 37.98
N ARG A 158 0.67 16.82 37.68
CA ARG A 158 -0.51 16.03 38.04
C ARG A 158 -0.80 16.14 39.54
N ARG A 159 0.20 15.98 40.40
CA ARG A 159 0.02 16.02 41.86
C ARG A 159 -0.43 17.38 42.38
N VAL A 160 0.11 18.46 41.81
CA VAL A 160 -0.33 19.82 42.16
C VAL A 160 -1.77 20.06 41.70
N PHE A 161 -2.14 19.62 40.50
CA PHE A 161 -3.51 19.72 39.99
C PHE A 161 -4.51 18.88 40.78
N ASP A 162 -4.17 17.64 41.13
CA ASP A 162 -5.01 16.76 41.93
C ASP A 162 -5.31 17.41 43.30
N ALA A 163 -4.30 18.00 43.95
CA ALA A 163 -4.49 18.74 45.21
C ALA A 163 -5.35 19.99 45.06
N TYR A 164 -5.23 20.70 43.92
CA TYR A 164 -6.04 21.88 43.64
C TYR A 164 -7.50 21.54 43.37
N LEU A 165 -7.75 20.47 42.62
CA LEU A 165 -9.11 19.96 42.37
C LEU A 165 -9.77 19.49 43.68
N GLU A 166 -9.00 18.80 44.54
CA GLU A 166 -9.48 18.38 45.85
C GLU A 166 -9.89 19.59 46.73
N GLU A 167 -9.11 20.69 46.74
CA GLU A 167 -9.47 21.90 47.50
C GLU A 167 -10.75 22.56 46.96
N ILE A 168 -10.94 22.59 45.63
CA ILE A 168 -12.17 23.09 45.00
C ILE A 168 -13.38 22.25 45.41
N ASP A 169 -13.26 20.92 45.35
CA ASP A 169 -14.34 20.00 45.70
C ASP A 169 -14.78 20.16 47.17
N TYR A 170 -13.83 20.43 48.08
CA TYR A 170 -14.14 20.76 49.47
C TYR A 170 -14.88 22.08 49.61
N GLY A 171 -14.45 23.13 48.91
CA GLY A 171 -15.13 24.43 48.90
C GLY A 171 -16.59 24.32 48.48
N ALA A 172 -16.85 23.61 47.36
CA ALA A 172 -18.21 23.41 46.84
C ALA A 172 -19.11 22.60 47.79
N THR A 173 -18.54 21.57 48.45
CA THR A 173 -19.30 20.74 49.40
C THR A 173 -19.68 21.53 50.65
N ILE A 174 -18.81 22.43 51.10
CA ILE A 174 -19.05 23.26 52.30
C ILE A 174 -20.03 24.37 52.02
N GLU A 175 -19.99 25.01 50.86
CA GLU A 175 -21.04 25.97 50.47
C GLU A 175 -22.42 25.32 50.57
N PHE A 176 -22.56 24.08 50.07
CA PHE A 176 -23.80 23.33 50.17
C PHE A 176 -24.19 22.99 51.62
N GLN A 177 -23.24 22.54 52.45
CA GLN A 177 -23.49 22.25 53.86
C GLN A 177 -23.86 23.50 54.68
N LEU A 178 -23.19 24.64 54.43
CA LEU A 178 -23.51 25.92 55.05
C LEU A 178 -24.88 26.45 54.59
N LEU A 179 -25.26 26.21 53.34
CA LEU A 179 -26.59 26.54 52.81
C LEU A 179 -27.67 25.72 53.52
N LEU A 180 -27.47 24.42 53.71
CA LEU A 180 -28.40 23.56 54.46
C LEU A 180 -28.54 24.00 55.91
N ILE A 181 -27.44 24.34 56.59
CA ILE A 181 -27.49 24.85 57.96
C ILE A 181 -28.26 26.18 58.03
N LYS A 182 -28.05 27.10 57.07
CA LYS A 182 -28.81 28.36 56.98
C LYS A 182 -30.27 28.16 56.61
N PHE A 183 -30.63 27.10 55.90
CA PHE A 183 -32.01 26.81 55.49
C PHE A 183 -32.80 26.05 56.58
N CYS A 184 -32.09 25.33 57.45
CA CYS A 184 -32.67 24.60 58.60
C CYS A 184 -32.70 25.41 59.91
N SER A 185 -32.10 26.60 59.95
CA SER A 185 -32.20 27.57 61.06
C SER A 185 -33.22 28.66 60.77
#